data_AF-A0A349H1X0-F1
#
_entry.id   AF-A0A349H1X0-F1
#
_cell.length_a   1.000
_cell.length_b   1.000
_cell.length_c   1.000
_cell.angle_alpha   90.00
_cell.angle_beta   90.00
_cell.angle_gamma   90.00
#
_symmetry.space_group_name_H-M   'P 1'
#
loop_
_entity.id
_entity.type
_entity.pdbx_description
1 polymer ?
#
loop_
_entity_poly.entity_id
_entity_poly.type
_entity_poly.pdbx_seq_one_letter_code
_entity_poly.pdbx_strand_id
1 'polypeptide(L)'
;MRVACGVVLLAAGGLGCFYAWCTGTAQIAYHQLKFGASATLPPEDKVLSAEAAHATYSHNYYLCMLLAEAFWSGRFDDRGGVIAGRLQAAAHWCQRGVAQNPYRRELRWIEANLAALESPQKGLEIWRDHVDRAFWDAWNIAGLIILLADAGSIEEATVLLPLLQGRPERVAAAAAVDRAWQKELRRDLP
;
A
#
# COMPACT_ATOMS: atom_id res chain seq x y z
N MET A 1 -6.36 50.89 1.69
CA MET A 1 -7.13 49.63 1.75
C MET A 1 -7.31 48.96 0.39
N ARG A 2 -7.83 49.65 -0.64
CA ARG A 2 -8.08 49.05 -1.99
C ARG A 2 -6.84 48.48 -2.69
N VAL A 3 -5.70 49.18 -2.64
CA VAL A 3 -4.44 48.71 -3.25
C VAL A 3 -3.92 47.43 -2.55
N ALA A 4 -3.99 47.39 -1.22
CA ALA A 4 -3.60 46.21 -0.44
C ALA A 4 -4.48 44.99 -0.79
N CYS A 5 -5.80 45.17 -0.92
CA CYS A 5 -6.69 44.10 -1.36
C CYS A 5 -6.35 43.61 -2.79
N GLY A 6 -6.00 44.51 -3.71
CA GLY A 6 -5.59 44.15 -5.07
C GLY A 6 -4.31 43.32 -5.11
N VAL A 7 -3.29 43.69 -4.33
CA VAL A 7 -2.03 42.92 -4.24
C VAL A 7 -2.27 41.52 -3.65
N VAL A 8 -3.10 41.41 -2.61
CA VAL A 8 -3.45 40.10 -2.01
C VAL A 8 -4.15 39.20 -3.02
N LEU A 9 -5.11 39.74 -3.79
CA LEU A 9 -5.82 38.96 -4.81
C LEU A 9 -4.88 38.49 -5.94
N LEU A 10 -3.95 39.35 -6.39
CA LEU A 10 -2.95 38.96 -7.40
C LEU A 10 -2.01 37.88 -6.88
N ALA A 11 -1.55 37.99 -5.63
CA ALA A 11 -0.70 36.98 -5.01
C ALA A 11 -1.44 35.65 -4.85
N ALA A 12 -2.69 35.67 -4.38
CA ALA A 12 -3.53 34.47 -4.26
C ALA A 12 -3.81 33.82 -5.62
N GLY A 13 -4.09 34.63 -6.66
CA GLY A 13 -4.27 34.15 -8.03
C GLY A 13 -2.99 33.51 -8.59
N GLY A 14 -1.83 34.15 -8.41
CA GLY A 14 -0.54 33.61 -8.81
C GLY A 14 -0.20 32.28 -8.11
N LEU A 15 -0.41 32.19 -6.80
CA LEU A 15 -0.25 30.96 -6.04
C LEU A 15 -1.22 29.86 -6.50
N GLY A 16 -2.48 30.22 -6.80
CA GLY A 16 -3.47 29.30 -7.33
C GLY A 16 -3.10 28.74 -8.70
N CYS A 17 -2.63 29.58 -9.63
CA CYS A 17 -2.15 29.14 -10.93
C CYS A 17 -0.92 28.23 -10.82
N PHE A 18 0.05 28.59 -9.97
CA PHE A 18 1.23 27.76 -9.72
C PHE A 18 0.85 26.41 -9.11
N TYR A 19 -0.03 26.40 -8.11
CA TYR A 19 -0.55 25.17 -7.52
C TYR A 19 -1.25 24.29 -8.56
N ALA A 20 -2.15 24.86 -9.37
CA ALA A 20 -2.86 24.14 -10.42
C ALA A 20 -1.90 23.55 -11.48
N TRP A 21 -0.83 24.26 -11.80
CA TRP A 21 0.22 23.76 -12.68
C TRP A 21 0.96 22.56 -12.06
N CYS A 22 1.39 22.68 -10.80
CA CYS A 22 2.06 21.58 -10.07
C CYS A 22 1.17 20.34 -9.95
N THR A 23 -0.11 20.51 -9.62
CA THR A 23 -1.03 19.37 -9.49
C THR A 23 -1.32 18.73 -10.84
N GLY A 24 -1.55 19.54 -11.88
CA GLY A 24 -1.83 19.06 -13.24
C GLY A 24 -0.66 18.27 -13.82
N THR A 25 0.57 18.78 -13.66
CA THR A 25 1.79 18.09 -14.12
C THR A 25 2.01 16.76 -13.41
N ALA A 26 1.86 16.71 -12.08
CA ALA A 26 1.96 15.45 -11.34
C ALA A 26 0.84 14.46 -11.66
N GLN A 27 -0.38 14.94 -11.93
CA GLN A 27 -1.50 14.10 -12.34
C GLN A 27 -1.29 13.49 -13.73
N ILE A 28 -0.73 14.26 -14.68
CA ILE A 28 -0.34 13.77 -16.00
C ILE A 28 0.71 12.68 -15.87
N ALA A 29 1.76 12.90 -15.06
CA ALA A 29 2.80 11.90 -14.82
C ALA A 29 2.22 10.61 -14.24
N TYR A 30 1.36 10.70 -13.22
CA TYR A 30 0.64 9.53 -12.68
C TYR A 30 -0.17 8.80 -13.76
N HIS A 31 -0.93 9.54 -14.58
CA HIS A 31 -1.73 8.94 -15.63
C HIS A 31 -0.86 8.24 -16.68
N GLN A 32 0.27 8.82 -17.08
CA GLN A 32 1.22 8.20 -17.99
C GLN A 32 1.82 6.91 -17.42
N LEU A 33 2.19 6.93 -16.15
CA LEU A 33 2.78 5.77 -15.45
C LEU A 33 1.77 4.65 -15.17
N LYS A 34 0.48 4.98 -15.03
CA LYS A 34 -0.57 4.00 -14.73
C LYS A 34 -1.30 3.46 -15.96
N PHE A 35 -1.59 4.33 -16.93
CA PHE A 35 -2.46 4.01 -18.07
C PHE A 35 -1.83 4.31 -19.43
N GLY A 36 -0.74 5.08 -19.47
CA GLY A 36 -0.08 5.47 -20.71
C GLY A 36 0.90 4.42 -21.24
N ALA A 37 1.72 4.84 -22.20
CA ALA A 37 2.78 4.00 -22.79
C ALA A 37 3.78 3.49 -21.74
N SER A 38 3.96 4.20 -20.64
CA SER A 38 4.83 3.81 -19.54
C SER A 38 4.21 2.77 -18.59
N ALA A 39 2.92 2.41 -18.75
CA ALA A 39 2.24 1.49 -17.84
C ALA A 39 2.90 0.10 -17.78
N THR A 40 3.42 -0.38 -18.90
CA THR A 40 4.07 -1.69 -19.04
C THR A 40 5.55 -1.69 -18.64
N LEU A 41 6.13 -0.53 -18.32
CA LEU A 41 7.52 -0.46 -17.88
C LEU A 41 7.71 -1.17 -16.53
N PRO A 42 8.88 -1.79 -16.30
CA PRO A 42 9.29 -2.22 -14.98
C PRO A 42 9.21 -1.07 -13.96
N PRO A 43 8.90 -1.36 -12.67
CA PRO A 43 8.80 -0.32 -11.66
C PRO A 43 10.11 0.48 -11.49
N GLU A 44 11.26 -0.13 -11.73
CA GLU A 44 12.58 0.51 -11.69
C GLU A 44 12.68 1.67 -12.68
N ASP A 45 12.16 1.47 -13.89
CA ASP A 45 12.19 2.47 -14.98
C ASP A 45 11.20 3.62 -14.73
N LYS A 46 10.24 3.43 -13.82
CA LYS A 46 9.25 4.46 -13.43
C LYS A 46 9.77 5.41 -12.36
N VAL A 47 10.83 5.05 -11.62
CA VAL A 47 11.27 5.78 -10.41
C VAL A 47 11.64 7.21 -10.70
N LEU A 48 12.45 7.47 -11.75
CA LEU A 48 12.92 8.83 -12.05
C LEU A 48 11.76 9.78 -12.35
N SER A 49 10.82 9.35 -13.18
CA SER A 49 9.61 10.11 -13.50
C SER A 49 8.73 10.32 -12.28
N ALA A 50 8.62 9.31 -11.41
CA ALA A 50 7.84 9.41 -10.19
C ALA A 50 8.47 10.35 -9.15
N GLU A 51 9.80 10.33 -8.97
CA GLU A 51 10.50 11.26 -8.09
C GLU A 51 10.37 12.70 -8.60
N ALA A 52 10.50 12.93 -9.91
CA ALA A 52 10.29 14.27 -10.49
C ALA A 52 8.85 14.77 -10.28
N ALA A 53 7.86 13.90 -10.49
CA ALA A 53 6.46 14.23 -10.25
C ALA A 53 6.15 14.48 -8.77
N HIS A 54 6.71 13.67 -7.86
CA HIS A 54 6.56 13.84 -6.42
C HIS A 54 7.23 15.12 -5.91
N ALA A 55 8.41 15.47 -6.44
CA ALA A 55 9.07 16.73 -6.13
C ALA A 55 8.26 17.95 -6.61
N THR A 56 7.52 17.81 -7.71
CA THR A 56 6.65 18.88 -8.24
C THR A 56 5.38 19.04 -7.42
N TYR A 57 4.78 17.93 -6.97
CA TYR A 57 3.60 17.94 -6.12
C TYR A 57 3.58 16.71 -5.20
N SER A 58 4.01 16.92 -3.96
CA SER A 58 4.23 15.85 -2.98
C SER A 58 2.95 15.27 -2.40
N HIS A 59 1.78 15.88 -2.64
CA HIS A 59 0.48 15.46 -2.10
C HIS A 59 -0.27 14.46 -2.99
N ASN A 60 0.36 13.95 -4.06
CA ASN A 60 -0.22 12.90 -4.89
C ASN A 60 0.10 11.50 -4.33
N TYR A 61 -0.63 11.08 -3.30
CA TYR A 61 -0.43 9.76 -2.69
C TYR A 61 -0.74 8.59 -3.64
N TYR A 62 -1.54 8.80 -4.70
CA TYR A 62 -1.82 7.76 -5.69
C TYR A 62 -0.57 7.34 -6.47
N LEU A 63 0.36 8.26 -6.71
CA LEU A 63 1.65 7.95 -7.31
C LEU A 63 2.50 7.07 -6.38
N CYS A 64 2.53 7.43 -5.08
CA CYS A 64 3.22 6.64 -4.07
C CYS A 64 2.63 5.22 -3.94
N MET A 65 1.30 5.12 -3.92
CA MET A 65 0.59 3.83 -3.90
C MET A 65 0.90 2.99 -5.14
N LEU A 66 0.88 3.58 -6.33
CA LEU A 66 1.21 2.88 -7.58
C LEU A 66 2.61 2.24 -7.52
N LEU A 67 3.63 2.99 -7.07
CA LEU A 67 4.98 2.45 -6.98
C LEU A 67 5.15 1.46 -5.83
N ALA A 68 4.55 1.72 -4.67
CA ALA A 68 4.57 0.78 -3.55
C ALA A 68 3.97 -0.57 -3.97
N GLU A 69 2.82 -0.57 -4.65
CA GLU A 69 2.16 -1.76 -5.18
C GLU A 69 3.04 -2.47 -6.22
N ALA A 70 3.62 -1.75 -7.18
CA ALA A 70 4.42 -2.34 -8.25
C ALA A 70 5.71 -3.00 -7.73
N PHE A 71 6.41 -2.33 -6.80
CA PHE A 71 7.59 -2.92 -6.16
C PHE A 71 7.23 -4.08 -5.22
N TRP A 72 6.10 -3.99 -4.52
CA TRP A 72 5.62 -5.07 -3.66
C TRP A 72 5.22 -6.30 -4.49
N SER A 73 4.37 -6.16 -5.49
CA SER A 73 3.89 -7.28 -6.30
C SER A 73 5.01 -7.94 -7.11
N GLY A 74 5.88 -7.13 -7.73
CA GLY A 74 7.01 -7.59 -8.52
C GLY A 74 8.20 -8.09 -7.70
N ARG A 75 8.13 -8.14 -6.36
CA ARG A 75 9.26 -8.54 -5.50
C ARG A 75 9.82 -9.94 -5.80
N PHE A 76 9.04 -10.80 -6.44
CA PHE A 76 9.44 -12.17 -6.81
C PHE A 76 9.67 -12.37 -8.32
N ASP A 77 9.55 -11.34 -9.15
CA ASP A 77 9.73 -11.45 -10.60
C ASP A 77 11.23 -11.61 -10.97
N ASP A 78 11.61 -12.86 -11.22
CA ASP A 78 12.76 -13.49 -11.92
C ASP A 78 14.23 -13.02 -11.74
N ARG A 79 15.10 -14.05 -11.60
CA ARG A 79 16.54 -14.22 -11.95
C ARG A 79 17.47 -12.99 -11.84
N GLY A 80 18.09 -12.78 -10.67
CA GLY A 80 19.42 -12.14 -10.61
C GLY A 80 19.64 -10.95 -9.66
N GLY A 81 18.65 -10.50 -8.89
CA GLY A 81 18.84 -9.49 -7.83
C GLY A 81 17.72 -8.45 -7.81
N VAL A 82 17.33 -7.81 -6.71
CA VAL A 82 17.70 -7.88 -5.30
C VAL A 82 16.35 -7.73 -4.57
N ILE A 83 15.76 -8.82 -4.06
CA ILE A 83 14.46 -8.80 -3.35
C ILE A 83 14.45 -7.68 -2.30
N ALA A 84 15.55 -7.56 -1.55
CA ALA A 84 15.74 -6.52 -0.55
C ALA A 84 15.63 -5.09 -1.13
N GLY A 85 16.14 -4.82 -2.32
CA GLY A 85 16.05 -3.52 -2.97
C GLY A 85 14.61 -3.18 -3.38
N ARG A 86 13.86 -4.14 -3.91
CA ARG A 86 12.43 -3.95 -4.22
C ARG A 86 11.60 -3.76 -2.95
N LEU A 87 11.88 -4.52 -1.89
CA LEU A 87 11.24 -4.32 -0.58
C LEU A 87 11.56 -2.94 0.01
N GLN A 88 12.80 -2.48 -0.10
CA GLN A 88 13.20 -1.14 0.34
C GLN A 88 12.48 -0.04 -0.46
N ALA A 89 12.38 -0.20 -1.79
CA ALA A 89 11.64 0.72 -2.64
C ALA A 89 10.13 0.72 -2.32
N ALA A 90 9.54 -0.46 -2.11
CA ALA A 90 8.16 -0.59 -1.67
C ALA A 90 7.93 0.14 -0.33
N ALA A 91 8.82 -0.05 0.65
CA ALA A 91 8.75 0.61 1.95
C ALA A 91 8.86 2.13 1.85
N HIS A 92 9.81 2.64 1.05
CA HIS A 92 9.99 4.07 0.81
C HIS A 92 8.74 4.73 0.24
N TRP A 93 8.17 4.17 -0.82
CA TRP A 93 6.96 4.71 -1.45
C TRP A 93 5.72 4.51 -0.57
N CYS A 94 5.63 3.39 0.14
CA CYS A 94 4.54 3.13 1.08
C CYS A 94 4.55 4.17 2.22
N GLN A 95 5.70 4.42 2.85
CA GLN A 95 5.83 5.40 3.93
C GLN A 95 5.40 6.80 3.48
N ARG A 96 5.86 7.25 2.30
CA ARG A 96 5.44 8.54 1.71
C ARG A 96 3.94 8.61 1.45
N GLY A 97 3.35 7.51 0.98
CA GLY A 97 1.91 7.41 0.74
C GLY A 97 1.11 7.46 2.04
N VAL A 98 1.49 6.67 3.05
CA VAL A 98 0.83 6.59 4.36
C VAL A 98 0.88 7.93 5.09
N ALA A 99 2.00 8.65 5.01
CA ALA A 99 2.14 9.99 5.59
C ALA A 99 1.12 11.00 5.02
N GLN A 100 0.65 10.79 3.79
CA GLN A 100 -0.36 11.65 3.14
C GLN A 100 -1.79 11.12 3.33
N ASN A 101 -1.99 9.81 3.29
CA ASN A 101 -3.27 9.17 3.49
C ASN A 101 -3.14 7.89 4.33
N PRO A 102 -3.25 8.00 5.67
CA PRO A 102 -3.07 6.87 6.58
C PRO A 102 -4.26 5.88 6.57
N TYR A 103 -5.33 6.19 5.84
CA TYR A 103 -6.52 5.36 5.78
C TYR A 103 -6.63 4.56 4.48
N ARG A 104 -5.72 4.77 3.53
CA ARG A 104 -5.79 4.08 2.24
C ARG A 104 -5.45 2.60 2.43
N ARG A 105 -6.43 1.74 2.19
CA ARG A 105 -6.36 0.27 2.38
C ARG A 105 -5.14 -0.37 1.75
N GLU A 106 -4.84 -0.09 0.48
CA GLU A 106 -3.72 -0.71 -0.24
C GLU A 106 -2.36 -0.35 0.38
N LEU A 107 -2.20 0.92 0.80
CA LEU A 107 -1.00 1.37 1.50
C LEU A 107 -0.87 0.70 2.88
N ARG A 108 -1.96 0.63 3.65
CA ARG A 108 -1.97 -0.04 4.96
C ARG A 108 -1.71 -1.54 4.86
N TRP A 109 -2.16 -2.16 3.78
CA TRP A 109 -1.90 -3.57 3.51
C TRP A 109 -0.41 -3.81 3.24
N ILE A 110 0.20 -2.99 2.37
CA ILE A 110 1.62 -3.08 2.07
C ILE A 110 2.46 -2.81 3.33
N GLU A 111 2.11 -1.78 4.09
CA GLU A 111 2.79 -1.44 5.35
C GLU A 111 2.74 -2.59 6.36
N ALA A 112 1.56 -3.19 6.56
CA ALA A 112 1.39 -4.34 7.45
C ALA A 112 2.25 -5.53 6.99
N ASN A 113 2.24 -5.84 5.69
CA ASN A 113 3.03 -6.96 5.17
C ASN A 113 4.54 -6.71 5.23
N LEU A 114 4.99 -5.47 5.00
CA LEU A 114 6.40 -5.10 5.16
C LEU A 114 6.84 -5.23 6.62
N ALA A 115 6.01 -4.78 7.57
CA ALA A 115 6.26 -4.96 8.98
C ALA A 115 6.24 -6.44 9.41
N ALA A 116 5.38 -7.26 8.80
CA ALA A 116 5.31 -8.70 9.05
C ALA A 116 6.59 -9.45 8.66
N LEU A 117 7.38 -8.94 7.71
CA LEU A 117 8.68 -9.51 7.34
C LEU A 117 9.69 -9.41 8.49
N GLU A 118 9.59 -8.37 9.33
CA GLU A 118 10.44 -8.19 10.51
C GLU A 118 9.85 -8.90 11.72
N SER A 119 8.53 -8.76 11.92
CA SER A 119 7.79 -9.33 13.04
C SER A 119 6.33 -9.56 12.60
N PRO A 120 5.88 -10.82 12.48
CA PRO A 120 4.48 -11.12 12.13
C PRO A 120 3.47 -10.38 13.01
N GLN A 121 3.78 -10.25 14.31
CA GLN A 121 2.93 -9.56 15.28
C GLN A 121 2.78 -8.06 14.96
N LYS A 122 3.87 -7.39 14.56
CA LYS A 122 3.85 -5.97 14.19
C LYS A 122 2.98 -5.72 12.96
N GLY A 123 3.07 -6.61 11.96
CA GLY A 123 2.20 -6.55 10.78
C GLY A 123 0.72 -6.74 11.12
N LEU A 124 0.43 -7.72 11.97
CA LEU A 124 -0.93 -7.97 12.48
C LEU A 124 -1.50 -6.75 13.22
N GLU A 125 -0.74 -6.12 14.11
CA GLU A 125 -1.18 -4.92 14.85
C GLU A 125 -1.55 -3.77 13.92
N ILE A 126 -0.70 -3.48 12.92
CA ILE A 126 -0.92 -2.42 11.91
C ILE A 126 -2.21 -2.67 11.13
N TRP A 127 -2.45 -3.93 10.74
CA TRP A 127 -3.62 -4.31 9.96
C TRP A 127 -4.89 -4.35 10.79
N ARG A 128 -4.84 -4.87 12.02
CA ARG A 128 -5.97 -4.89 12.94
C ARG A 128 -6.50 -3.49 13.20
N ASP A 129 -5.62 -2.52 13.48
CA ASP A 129 -6.00 -1.09 13.60
C ASP A 129 -6.69 -0.55 12.33
N HIS A 130 -6.30 -1.02 11.14
CA HIS A 130 -7.01 -0.66 9.91
C HIS A 130 -8.40 -1.31 9.83
N VAL A 131 -8.48 -2.61 10.08
CA VAL A 131 -9.72 -3.41 10.00
C VAL A 131 -10.76 -2.94 11.01
N ASP A 132 -10.38 -2.54 12.21
CA ASP A 132 -11.31 -2.03 13.23
C ASP A 132 -12.16 -0.85 12.71
N ARG A 133 -11.60 -0.04 11.81
CA ARG A 133 -12.28 1.10 11.18
C ARG A 133 -13.03 0.74 9.89
N ALA A 134 -12.80 -0.44 9.32
CA ALA A 134 -13.28 -0.84 7.99
C ALA A 134 -13.66 -2.34 7.93
N PHE A 135 -14.19 -2.89 9.03
CA PHE A 135 -14.44 -4.33 9.20
C PHE A 135 -15.53 -4.88 8.28
N TRP A 136 -16.37 -4.02 7.71
CA TRP A 136 -17.46 -4.40 6.80
C TRP A 136 -16.98 -4.87 5.43
N ASP A 137 -15.71 -4.61 5.07
CA ASP A 137 -15.12 -5.08 3.83
C ASP A 137 -14.58 -6.51 4.00
N ALA A 138 -15.12 -7.46 3.24
CA ALA A 138 -14.70 -8.86 3.27
C ALA A 138 -13.21 -9.03 2.97
N TRP A 139 -12.64 -8.16 2.14
CA TRP A 139 -11.21 -8.17 1.83
C TRP A 139 -10.37 -7.85 3.07
N ASN A 140 -10.84 -6.92 3.91
CA ASN A 140 -10.16 -6.54 5.15
C ASN A 140 -10.14 -7.70 6.15
N ILE A 141 -11.29 -8.37 6.31
CA ILE A 141 -11.42 -9.55 7.16
C ILE A 141 -10.53 -10.69 6.65
N ALA A 142 -10.49 -10.93 5.34
CA ALA A 142 -9.60 -11.94 4.76
C ALA A 142 -8.11 -11.63 5.02
N GLY A 143 -7.70 -10.36 4.84
CA GLY A 143 -6.35 -9.92 5.17
C GLY A 143 -6.01 -10.11 6.65
N LEU A 144 -6.98 -9.88 7.56
CA LEU A 144 -6.80 -10.09 8.99
C LEU A 144 -6.59 -11.57 9.32
N ILE A 145 -7.40 -12.46 8.74
CA ILE A 145 -7.26 -13.92 8.92
C ILE A 145 -5.88 -14.39 8.45
N ILE A 146 -5.41 -13.89 7.30
CA ILE A 146 -4.10 -14.25 6.77
C ILE A 146 -2.98 -13.83 7.74
N LEU A 147 -3.00 -12.57 8.22
CA LEU A 147 -1.99 -12.09 9.15
C LEU A 147 -2.07 -12.75 10.53
N LEU A 148 -3.27 -13.10 11.00
CA LEU A 148 -3.46 -13.90 12.22
C LEU A 148 -2.81 -15.28 12.08
N ALA A 149 -3.06 -15.96 10.96
CA ALA A 149 -2.47 -17.26 10.67
C ALA A 149 -0.94 -17.17 10.59
N ASP A 150 -0.41 -16.15 9.92
CA ASP A 150 1.05 -15.92 9.80
C ASP A 150 1.71 -15.58 11.15
N ALA A 151 0.99 -14.89 12.04
CA ALA A 151 1.42 -14.61 13.41
C ALA A 151 1.24 -15.79 14.38
N GLY A 152 0.70 -16.92 13.93
CA GLY A 152 0.46 -18.10 14.76
C GLY A 152 -0.80 -18.03 15.63
N SER A 153 -1.64 -17.01 15.46
CA SER A 153 -2.93 -16.88 16.15
C SER A 153 -4.02 -17.67 15.40
N ILE A 154 -3.81 -18.98 15.24
CA ILE A 154 -4.60 -19.84 14.35
C ILE A 154 -6.03 -20.00 14.85
N GLU A 155 -6.24 -20.08 16.16
CA GLU A 155 -7.57 -20.16 16.77
C GLU A 155 -8.42 -18.93 16.42
N GLU A 156 -7.86 -17.73 16.60
CA GLU A 156 -8.53 -16.46 16.24
C GLU A 156 -8.80 -16.39 14.73
N ALA A 157 -7.84 -16.78 13.90
CA ALA A 157 -8.00 -16.84 12.46
C ALA A 157 -9.18 -17.74 12.05
N THR A 158 -9.32 -18.90 12.72
CA THR A 158 -10.38 -19.89 12.47
C THR A 158 -11.75 -19.37 12.88
N VAL A 159 -11.84 -18.67 14.02
CA VAL A 159 -13.09 -18.06 14.50
C VAL A 159 -13.65 -17.02 13.53
N LEU A 160 -12.79 -16.33 12.78
CA LEU A 160 -13.21 -15.29 11.82
C LEU A 160 -13.60 -15.84 10.44
N LEU A 161 -13.15 -17.03 10.04
CA LEU A 161 -13.45 -17.63 8.73
C LEU A 161 -14.96 -17.69 8.37
N PRO A 162 -15.89 -17.99 9.31
CA PRO A 162 -17.33 -17.98 9.03
C PRO A 162 -17.85 -16.63 8.51
N LEU A 163 -17.21 -15.50 8.86
CA LEU A 163 -17.60 -14.18 8.37
C LEU A 163 -17.45 -14.03 6.85
N LEU A 164 -16.63 -14.88 6.22
CA LEU A 164 -16.41 -14.91 4.77
C LEU A 164 -17.25 -15.99 4.05
N GLN A 165 -18.26 -16.57 4.70
CA GLN A 165 -19.11 -17.60 4.07
C GLN A 165 -19.74 -17.07 2.77
N GLY A 166 -19.56 -17.84 1.69
CA GLY A 166 -20.07 -17.49 0.35
C GLY A 166 -19.31 -16.37 -0.37
N ARG A 167 -18.17 -15.91 0.17
CA ARG A 167 -17.33 -14.86 -0.41
C ARG A 167 -16.09 -15.45 -1.09
N PRO A 168 -15.62 -14.89 -2.22
CA PRO A 168 -14.42 -15.39 -2.91
C PRO A 168 -13.15 -15.26 -2.07
N GLU A 169 -13.07 -14.25 -1.20
CA GLU A 169 -11.90 -13.99 -0.33
C GLU A 169 -11.65 -15.13 0.67
N ARG A 170 -12.69 -15.93 0.98
CA ARG A 170 -12.57 -17.08 1.87
C ARG A 170 -11.52 -18.08 1.39
N VAL A 171 -11.40 -18.29 0.08
CA VAL A 171 -10.51 -19.31 -0.49
C VAL A 171 -9.06 -19.06 -0.07
N ALA A 172 -8.59 -17.83 -0.21
CA ALA A 172 -7.23 -17.46 0.18
C ALA A 172 -7.04 -17.50 1.71
N ALA A 173 -8.03 -17.01 2.46
CA ALA A 173 -8.00 -16.98 3.92
C ALA A 173 -7.96 -18.39 4.54
N ALA A 174 -8.82 -19.31 4.09
CA ALA A 174 -8.82 -20.69 4.56
C ALA A 174 -7.50 -21.40 4.23
N ALA A 175 -6.99 -21.22 3.01
CA ALA A 175 -5.70 -21.79 2.64
C ALA A 175 -4.54 -21.28 3.52
N ALA A 176 -4.60 -20.03 4.02
CA ALA A 176 -3.61 -19.51 4.96
C ALA A 176 -3.70 -20.19 6.33
N VAL A 177 -4.92 -20.33 6.87
CA VAL A 177 -5.16 -21.05 8.14
C VAL A 177 -4.68 -22.50 8.04
N ASP A 178 -5.03 -23.20 6.96
CA ASP A 178 -4.60 -24.59 6.74
C ASP A 178 -3.07 -24.70 6.70
N ARG A 179 -2.37 -23.80 5.99
CA ARG A 179 -0.90 -23.79 5.95
C ARG A 179 -0.28 -23.55 7.33
N ALA A 180 -0.84 -22.63 8.12
CA ALA A 180 -0.36 -22.35 9.46
C ALA A 180 -0.56 -23.57 10.39
N TRP A 181 -1.72 -24.22 10.32
CA TRP A 181 -2.02 -25.43 11.08
C TRP A 181 -1.06 -26.59 10.73
N GLN A 182 -0.80 -26.81 9.44
CA GLN A 182 0.16 -27.83 9.01
C GLN A 182 1.59 -27.54 9.48
N LYS A 183 1.96 -26.26 9.61
CA LYS A 183 3.27 -25.87 10.15
C LYS A 183 3.37 -26.15 11.65
N GLU A 184 2.31 -25.88 12.40
CA GLU A 184 2.24 -26.18 13.84
C GLU A 184 2.33 -27.68 14.10
N LEU A 185 1.52 -28.49 13.40
CA LEU A 185 1.56 -29.95 13.51
C LEU A 185 2.97 -30.51 13.24
N ARG A 186 3.71 -29.95 12.28
CA ARG A 186 5.09 -30.37 11.99
C ARG A 186 6.10 -29.95 13.06
N ARG A 187 5.84 -28.88 13.80
CA ARG A 187 6.72 -28.41 14.88
C ARG A 187 6.66 -29.33 16.09
N ASP A 188 5.52 -29.96 16.31
CA ASP A 188 5.26 -30.82 17.46
C ASP A 188 5.55 -32.31 17.18
N LEU A 189 6.06 -32.63 15.98
CA LEU A 189 6.59 -33.96 15.67
C LEU A 189 8.03 -34.09 16.19
N PRO A 190 8.36 -35.18 16.90
CA PRO A 190 9.69 -35.42 17.49
C PRO A 190 10.80 -35.68 16.46
#